data_AF-A0A4C1X6K2-F1
#
_entry.id   AF-A0A4C1X6K2-F1
#
_cell.length_a   1.000
_cell.length_b   1.000
_cell.length_c   1.000
_cell.angle_alpha   90.00
_cell.angle_beta   90.00
_cell.angle_gamma   90.00
#
_symmetry.space_group_name_H-M   'P 1'
#
loop_
_entity.id
_entity.type
_entity.pdbx_description
1 polymer ?
#
loop_
_entity_poly.entity_id
_entity_poly.type
_entity_poly.pdbx_seq_one_letter_code
_entity_poly.pdbx_strand_id
1 'polypeptide(L)'
;MPGLHSVGFIIKNNSSNKIEEIRGINDRIALLNIRLHSYKDKEETGTVIRAQSSIKCVNKEKDIKTDTFYENLQSTIQAALKNLIVIADFNDEKKSREKEKNTR
;
A
#
# COMPACT_ATOMS: atom_id res chain seq x y z
N MET A 1 7.59 14.70 11.64
CA MET A 1 9.00 14.71 11.17
C MET A 1 9.05 14.00 9.83
N PRO A 2 9.78 14.53 8.83
CA PRO A 2 10.12 13.78 7.62
C PRO A 2 10.76 12.44 8.01
N GLY A 3 10.36 11.33 7.36
CA GLY A 3 10.96 10.01 7.61
C GLY A 3 10.34 9.15 8.72
N LEU A 4 9.26 9.59 9.38
CA LEU A 4 8.61 8.80 10.44
C LEU A 4 7.74 7.64 9.91
N HIS A 5 7.25 7.75 8.67
CA HIS A 5 6.27 6.81 8.09
C HIS A 5 6.58 6.51 6.62
N SER A 6 7.84 6.21 6.30
CA SER A 6 8.27 5.90 4.93
C SER A 6 7.92 4.47 4.54
N VAL A 7 7.45 4.27 3.30
CA VAL A 7 7.33 2.95 2.67
C VAL A 7 8.36 2.76 1.57
N GLY A 8 8.75 1.52 1.30
CA GLY A 8 9.70 1.18 0.26
C GLY A 8 9.66 -0.31 -0.10
N PHE A 9 10.47 -0.67 -1.10
CA PHE A 9 10.60 -2.04 -1.59
C PHE A 9 12.04 -2.52 -1.40
N ILE A 10 12.19 -3.76 -0.95
CA ILE A 10 13.45 -4.49 -1.04
C ILE A 10 13.27 -5.53 -2.14
N ILE A 11 14.09 -5.44 -3.18
CA ILE A 11 13.96 -6.26 -4.38
C ILE A 11 15.24 -7.09 -4.54
N LYS A 12 15.08 -8.39 -4.77
CA LYS A 12 16.23 -9.26 -5.02
C LYS A 12 16.93 -8.83 -6.31
N ASN A 13 18.26 -8.83 -6.31
CA ASN A 13 19.07 -8.34 -7.43
C ASN A 13 18.75 -9.03 -8.77
N ASN A 14 18.45 -10.34 -8.73
CA ASN A 14 18.07 -11.12 -9.91
C ASN A 14 16.69 -10.76 -10.52
N SER A 15 15.92 -9.90 -9.87
CA SER A 15 14.67 -9.34 -10.38
C SER A 15 14.78 -7.87 -10.77
N SER A 16 15.96 -7.26 -10.65
CA SER A 16 16.18 -5.83 -10.93
C SER A 16 15.90 -5.47 -12.39
N ASN A 17 16.26 -6.35 -13.32
CA ASN A 17 16.01 -6.21 -14.75
C ASN A 17 14.52 -6.28 -15.13
N LYS A 18 13.65 -6.71 -14.21
CA LYS A 18 12.20 -6.78 -14.41
C LYS A 18 11.47 -5.54 -13.90
N ILE A 19 12.17 -4.64 -13.19
CA ILE A 19 11.57 -3.42 -12.67
C ILE A 19 11.38 -2.45 -13.83
N GLU A 20 10.13 -2.02 -14.03
CA GLU A 20 9.79 -0.98 -14.99
C GLU A 20 9.81 0.40 -14.32
N GLU A 21 9.31 0.48 -13.08
CA GLU A 21 9.19 1.74 -12.37
C GLU A 21 9.11 1.52 -10.87
N ILE A 22 9.77 2.40 -10.11
CA ILE A 22 9.51 2.61 -8.69
C ILE A 22 9.12 4.07 -8.51
N ARG A 23 7.94 4.34 -7.95
CA ARG A 23 7.45 5.69 -7.72
C ARG A 23 6.89 5.84 -6.31
N GLY A 24 7.36 6.85 -5.59
CA GLY A 24 6.71 7.32 -4.37
C GLY A 24 5.54 8.23 -4.72
N ILE A 25 4.33 7.88 -4.26
CA ILE A 25 3.15 8.74 -4.42
C ILE A 25 3.14 9.80 -3.31
N ASN A 26 3.44 9.36 -2.09
CA ASN A 26 3.71 10.21 -0.93
C ASN A 26 4.54 9.38 0.08
N ASP A 27 4.79 9.92 1.28
CA ASP A 27 5.57 9.24 2.31
C ASP A 27 5.05 7.81 2.63
N ARG A 28 3.75 7.55 2.43
CA ARG A 28 3.04 6.36 2.90
C ARG A 28 2.52 5.45 1.81
N ILE A 29 2.64 5.84 0.55
CA ILE A 29 2.20 5.05 -0.60
C ILE A 29 3.33 5.05 -1.63
N ALA A 30 3.79 3.86 -1.97
CA ALA A 30 4.74 3.64 -3.06
C ALA A 30 4.20 2.56 -3.99
N LEU A 31 4.56 2.68 -5.27
CA LEU A 31 4.22 1.70 -6.29
C LEU A 31 5.49 1.14 -6.94
N LEU A 32 5.42 -0.12 -7.34
CA LEU A 32 6.41 -0.84 -8.10
C LEU A 32 5.72 -1.47 -9.30
N ASN A 33 6.08 -1.04 -10.51
CA ASN A 33 5.69 -1.71 -11.73
C ASN A 33 6.78 -2.72 -12.10
N ILE A 34 6.39 -3.96 -12.39
CA ILE A 34 7.30 -5.07 -12.62
C ILE A 34 6.79 -5.97 -13.75
N ARG A 35 7.71 -6.49 -14.56
CA ARG A 35 7.45 -7.55 -15.53
C ARG A 35 7.41 -8.91 -14.83
N LEU A 36 6.28 -9.59 -15.00
CA LEU A 36 5.99 -10.91 -14.49
C LEU A 36 6.06 -11.90 -15.63
N HIS A 37 6.66 -13.06 -15.38
CA HIS A 37 6.52 -14.19 -16.30
C HIS A 37 5.26 -14.94 -15.87
N SER A 38 4.25 -14.94 -16.73
CA SER A 38 2.99 -15.63 -16.50
C SER A 38 3.07 -17.08 -16.98
N TYR A 39 2.05 -17.86 -16.65
CA TYR A 39 1.92 -19.24 -17.11
C TYR A 39 1.96 -19.30 -18.65
N LYS A 40 2.83 -20.16 -19.21
CA LYS A 40 3.17 -20.28 -20.65
C LYS A 40 4.09 -19.19 -21.22
N ASP A 41 5.03 -18.68 -20.43
CA ASP A 41 6.10 -17.77 -20.89
C ASP A 41 5.60 -16.46 -21.54
N LYS A 42 4.38 -16.05 -21.20
CA LYS A 42 3.88 -14.73 -21.59
C LYS A 42 4.41 -13.70 -20.61
N GLU A 43 5.05 -12.67 -21.16
CA GLU A 43 5.45 -11.49 -20.39
C GLU A 43 4.20 -10.66 -20.09
N GLU A 44 3.90 -10.52 -18.80
CA GLU A 44 2.82 -9.68 -18.31
C GLU A 44 3.39 -8.59 -17.42
N THR A 45 2.69 -7.48 -17.26
CA THR A 45 3.11 -6.41 -16.36
C THR A 45 2.18 -6.38 -15.16
N GLY A 46 2.74 -6.18 -13.97
CA GLY A 46 1.98 -6.04 -12.74
C GLY A 46 2.43 -4.84 -11.92
N THR A 47 1.54 -4.35 -11.09
CA THR A 47 1.80 -3.29 -10.12
C THR A 47 1.72 -3.86 -8.72
N VAL A 48 2.71 -3.54 -7.88
CA VAL A 48 2.67 -3.77 -6.43
C VAL A 48 2.58 -2.41 -5.75
N ILE A 49 1.50 -2.19 -5.00
CA ILE A 49 1.32 -0.98 -4.19
C ILE A 49 1.63 -1.33 -2.73
N ARG A 50 2.56 -0.61 -2.12
CA ARG A 50 2.82 -0.65 -0.68
C ARG A 50 2.21 0.58 -0.03
N ALA A 51 1.31 0.38 0.93
CA ALA A 51 0.66 1.48 1.63
C ALA A 51 0.70 1.32 3.17
N GLN A 52 0.77 2.43 3.91
CA GLN A 52 0.68 2.42 5.37
C GLN A 52 -0.27 3.51 5.87
N SER A 53 -1.37 3.10 6.52
CA SER A 53 -2.38 4.00 7.05
C SER A 53 -1.93 4.70 8.34
N SER A 54 -2.49 5.90 8.60
CA SER A 54 -2.35 6.58 9.91
C SER A 54 -2.87 5.70 11.05
N ILE A 55 -2.14 5.66 12.17
CA ILE A 55 -2.76 5.28 13.45
C ILE A 55 -3.78 6.36 13.81
N LYS A 56 -5.05 5.95 14.01
CA LYS A 56 -6.10 6.84 14.51
C LYS A 56 -5.69 7.34 15.90
N CYS A 57 -5.33 8.61 16.02
CA CYS A 57 -5.34 9.30 17.30
C CYS A 57 -6.50 10.30 17.25
N VAL A 58 -7.21 10.44 18.38
CA VAL A 58 -8.54 11.05 18.62
C VAL A 58 -8.65 12.57 18.32
N ASN A 59 -7.84 13.12 17.41
CA ASN A 59 -7.83 14.55 17.09
C ASN A 59 -8.35 14.80 15.67
N LYS A 60 -9.36 15.67 15.55
CA LYS A 60 -10.11 16.00 14.32
C LYS A 60 -9.24 16.42 13.11
N GLU A 61 -8.04 16.96 13.34
CA GLU A 61 -7.09 17.30 12.25
C GLU A 61 -6.48 16.08 11.54
N LYS A 62 -6.50 14.89 12.15
CA LYS A 62 -6.00 13.65 11.55
C LYS A 62 -7.06 12.90 10.73
N ASP A 63 -8.35 13.18 10.93
CA ASP A 63 -9.43 12.58 10.14
C ASP A 63 -9.33 13.03 8.68
N ILE A 64 -9.09 14.32 8.43
CA ILE A 64 -8.85 14.87 7.07
C ILE A 64 -7.66 14.18 6.38
N LYS A 65 -6.57 13.92 7.12
CA LYS A 65 -5.38 13.22 6.59
C LYS A 65 -5.64 11.74 6.29
N THR A 66 -6.66 11.15 6.92
CA THR A 66 -7.06 9.76 6.70
C THR A 66 -7.89 9.67 5.43
N ASP A 67 -8.80 10.61 5.20
CA ASP A 67 -9.58 10.69 3.96
C ASP A 67 -8.66 10.89 2.74
N THR A 68 -7.72 11.83 2.83
CA THR A 68 -6.73 12.05 1.77
C THR A 68 -5.82 10.82 1.52
N PHE A 69 -5.59 9.97 2.52
CA PHE A 69 -4.84 8.72 2.31
C PHE A 69 -5.63 7.74 1.44
N TYR A 70 -6.91 7.51 1.76
CA TYR A 70 -7.74 6.58 1.00
C TYR A 70 -8.03 7.10 -0.41
N GLU A 71 -8.21 8.40 -0.59
CA GLU A 71 -8.32 9.03 -1.91
C GLU A 71 -7.06 8.79 -2.75
N ASN A 72 -5.88 9.08 -2.20
CA ASN A 72 -4.62 8.84 -2.90
C ASN A 72 -4.40 7.35 -3.22
N LEU A 73 -4.75 6.44 -2.29
CA LEU A 73 -4.66 5.01 -2.52
C LEU A 73 -5.61 4.56 -3.63
N GLN A 74 -6.86 5.05 -3.63
CA GLN A 74 -7.84 4.75 -4.66
C GLN A 74 -7.38 5.25 -6.03
N SER A 75 -6.89 6.49 -6.13
CA SER A 75 -6.34 7.02 -7.38
C SER A 75 -5.14 6.21 -7.86
N THR A 76 -4.27 5.77 -6.94
CA THR A 76 -3.12 4.91 -7.29
C THR A 76 -3.57 3.54 -7.81
N ILE A 77 -4.60 2.94 -7.21
CA ILE A 77 -5.19 1.67 -7.67
C ILE A 77 -5.82 1.83 -9.06
N GLN A 78 -6.55 2.91 -9.31
CA GLN A 78 -7.19 3.18 -10.60
C GLN A 78 -6.17 3.40 -11.72
N ALA A 79 -5.01 3.96 -11.40
CA ALA A 79 -3.91 4.17 -12.35
C ALA A 79 -3.00 2.95 -12.53
N ALA A 80 -3.19 1.88 -11.75
CA ALA A 80 -2.33 0.70 -11.78
C ALA A 80 -2.55 -0.16 -13.04
N LEU A 81 -1.57 -1.01 -13.33
CA LEU A 81 -1.64 -1.99 -14.40
C LEU A 81 -2.68 -3.09 -14.07
N LYS A 82 -3.07 -3.84 -15.11
CA LYS A 82 -4.13 -4.87 -15.03
C LYS A 82 -3.94 -5.86 -13.88
N ASN A 83 -2.70 -6.32 -13.66
CA ASN A 83 -2.37 -7.22 -12.55
C ASN A 83 -1.92 -6.38 -11.35
N LEU A 84 -2.63 -6.47 -10.23
CA LEU A 84 -2.41 -5.61 -9.08
C LEU A 84 -2.30 -6.41 -7.78
N ILE A 85 -1.28 -6.11 -7.00
CA ILE A 85 -1.15 -6.53 -5.60
C ILE A 85 -1.10 -5.26 -4.74
N VAL A 86 -2.03 -5.14 -3.80
CA VAL A 86 -1.99 -4.09 -2.75
C VAL A 86 -1.58 -4.75 -1.45
N ILE A 87 -0.46 -4.31 -0.88
CA ILE A 87 0.00 -4.75 0.44
C ILE A 87 -0.01 -3.54 1.35
N ALA A 88 -0.88 -3.56 2.36
CA ALA A 88 -1.04 -2.42 3.23
C ALA A 88 -1.20 -2.80 4.69
N ASP A 89 -0.72 -1.92 5.56
CA ASP A 89 -1.08 -1.90 6.97
C ASP A 89 -2.18 -0.85 7.17
N PHE A 90 -3.41 -1.32 7.31
CA PHE A 90 -4.59 -0.45 7.41
C PHE A 90 -4.88 0.03 8.83
N ASN A 91 -4.23 -0.52 9.87
CA ASN A 91 -4.46 -0.16 11.28
C ASN A 91 -5.97 -0.05 11.65
N ASP A 92 -6.84 -0.93 11.11
CA ASP A 92 -8.27 -0.90 11.40
C ASP A 92 -8.54 -1.61 12.75
N GLU A 93 -8.90 -0.85 13.79
CA GLU A 93 -9.25 -1.34 15.13
C GLU A 93 -10.57 -2.17 15.18
N LYS A 94 -10.99 -2.79 14.08
CA LYS A 94 -12.21 -3.62 14.09
C LYS A 94 -12.08 -4.89 14.93
N LYS A 95 -10.89 -5.27 15.38
CA LYS A 95 -10.66 -6.49 16.19
C LYS A 95 -10.75 -6.33 17.71
N SER A 96 -10.90 -5.13 18.27
CA SER A 96 -10.98 -4.94 19.73
C SER A 96 -12.40 -5.05 20.31
N ARG A 97 -13.46 -5.01 19.49
CA ARG A 97 -14.86 -5.05 20.00
C ARG A 97 -15.40 -6.44 20.32
N GLU A 98 -14.69 -7.51 19.94
CA GLU A 98 -15.16 -8.89 20.18
C GLU A 98 -14.76 -9.41 21.57
N LYS A 99 -13.82 -8.75 22.26
CA LYS A 99 -13.40 -9.14 23.61
C LYS A 99 -14.25 -8.56 24.75
N GLU A 100 -15.07 -7.54 24.51
CA GLU A 100 -15.90 -6.92 25.57
C GLU A 100 -17.32 -7.50 25.69
N LYS A 101 -17.74 -8.40 24.78
CA LYS A 101 -19.07 -9.03 24.85
C LYS A 101 -19.11 -10.36 25.61
N ASN A 102 -17.97 -10.89 26.06
CA ASN A 102 -17.88 -12.16 26.78
C ASN A 102 -17.48 -12.00 28.27
N THR A 103 -17.68 -10.83 28.86
CA THR A 103 -17.32 -10.54 30.27
C THR A 103 -18.39 -9.77 31.05
N ARG A 104 -19.66 -9.87 30.65
CA ARG A 104 -20.78 -9.37 31.46
C ARG A 104 -21.75 -10.50 31.78
#